data_AF-A0A1X6ZKU8-F1
#
_entry.id   AF-A0A1X6ZKU8-F1
#
_cell.length_a   1.000
_cell.length_b   1.000
_cell.length_c   1.000
_cell.angle_alpha   90.00
_cell.angle_beta   90.00
_cell.angle_gamma   90.00
#
_symmetry.space_group_name_H-M   'P 1'
#
loop_
_entity.id
_entity.type
_entity.pdbx_description
1 polymer ?
#
loop_
_entity_poly.entity_id
_entity_poly.type
_entity_poly.pdbx_seq_one_letter_code
_entity_poly.pdbx_strand_id
1 'polypeptide(L)'
;MKVLLWTISLALVASSVQAQAISSDKVCNKAHTDSRLNGASIDQCLCMATIAQQNMSPELYVLWTEAMYLGESREKEMLALKQSQRKTANQMKKTVRLSKKNCGLK
;
A
#
# COMPACT_ATOMS: atom_id res chain seq x y z
N MET A 1 -7.74 37.66 -38.36
CA MET A 1 -8.02 36.36 -37.70
C MET A 1 -7.80 36.54 -36.21
N LYS A 2 -8.88 36.52 -35.42
CA LYS A 2 -8.83 36.61 -33.95
C LYS A 2 -8.70 35.18 -33.41
N VAL A 3 -7.57 34.84 -32.78
CA VAL A 3 -7.45 33.59 -32.02
C VAL A 3 -7.95 33.86 -30.61
N LEU A 4 -9.17 33.41 -30.34
CA LEU A 4 -9.77 33.39 -29.01
C LEU A 4 -9.08 32.30 -28.18
N LEU A 5 -8.22 32.72 -27.25
CA LEU A 5 -7.73 31.91 -26.14
C LEU A 5 -8.91 31.57 -25.22
N TRP A 6 -9.43 30.36 -25.33
CA TRP A 6 -10.33 29.81 -24.32
C TRP A 6 -9.52 29.44 -23.08
N THR A 7 -9.59 30.30 -22.08
CA THR A 7 -9.35 29.98 -20.68
C THR A 7 -10.32 28.89 -20.25
N ILE A 8 -9.89 27.64 -20.22
CA ILE A 8 -10.55 26.61 -19.41
C ILE A 8 -9.91 26.67 -18.03
N SER A 9 -10.28 27.71 -17.28
CA SER A 9 -10.38 27.60 -15.84
C SER A 9 -11.67 26.83 -15.57
N LEU A 10 -11.54 25.57 -15.15
CA LEU A 10 -12.28 24.93 -14.06
C LEU A 10 -12.17 23.41 -14.23
N ALA A 11 -11.31 22.81 -13.41
CA ALA A 11 -11.76 21.67 -12.64
C ALA A 11 -11.14 21.81 -11.25
N LEU A 12 -11.93 22.36 -10.32
CA LEU A 12 -11.90 21.91 -8.94
C LEU A 12 -12.03 20.38 -8.99
N VAL A 13 -10.92 19.65 -9.05
CA VAL A 13 -10.93 18.26 -8.61
C VAL A 13 -10.85 18.38 -7.11
N ALA A 14 -12.02 18.22 -6.48
CA ALA A 14 -12.21 18.08 -5.05
C ALA A 14 -11.01 17.35 -4.45
N SER A 15 -10.36 17.97 -3.48
CA SER A 15 -9.30 17.36 -2.69
C SER A 15 -9.87 16.16 -1.93
N SER A 16 -10.04 15.01 -2.60
CA SER A 16 -9.86 13.75 -1.93
C SER A 16 -8.38 13.73 -1.60
N VAL A 17 -8.04 14.03 -0.35
CA VAL A 17 -6.71 13.76 0.18
C VAL A 17 -6.52 12.24 0.07
N GLN A 18 -6.04 11.79 -1.10
CA GLN A 18 -5.53 10.45 -1.26
C GLN A 18 -4.32 10.42 -0.35
N ALA A 19 -4.46 9.81 0.82
CA ALA A 19 -3.32 9.48 1.65
C ALA A 19 -2.32 8.79 0.74
N GLN A 20 -1.17 9.43 0.49
CA GLN A 20 -0.17 8.88 -0.39
C GLN A 20 0.50 7.71 0.34
N ALA A 21 0.67 6.59 -0.35
CA ALA A 21 1.38 5.45 0.23
C ALA A 21 2.81 5.87 0.61
N ILE A 22 3.28 5.42 1.77
CA ILE A 22 4.67 5.62 2.17
C ILE A 22 5.55 4.87 1.18
N SER A 23 6.65 5.47 0.72
CA SER A 23 7.51 4.82 -0.27
C SER A 23 8.04 3.48 0.26
N SER A 24 8.04 2.46 -0.61
CA SER A 24 8.43 1.09 -0.26
C SER A 24 9.82 1.03 0.38
N ASP A 25 10.76 1.83 -0.11
CA ASP A 25 12.12 1.94 0.44
C ASP A 25 12.11 2.41 1.89
N LYS A 26 11.30 3.44 2.21
CA LYS A 26 11.20 3.95 3.58
C LYS A 26 10.57 2.93 4.51
N VAL A 27 9.51 2.26 4.05
CA VAL A 27 8.82 1.21 4.81
C VAL A 27 9.76 0.04 5.10
N CYS A 28 10.46 -0.47 4.09
CA CYS A 28 11.33 -1.63 4.22
C CYS A 28 12.59 -1.33 5.04
N ASN A 29 13.22 -0.17 4.85
CA ASN A 29 14.34 0.25 5.68
C ASN A 29 13.93 0.42 7.15
N LYS A 30 12.78 1.07 7.41
CA LYS A 30 12.27 1.23 8.78
C LYS A 30 11.95 -0.11 9.42
N ALA A 31 11.25 -1.00 8.71
CA ALA A 31 10.93 -2.33 9.20
C ALA A 31 12.18 -3.20 9.43
N HIS A 32 13.23 -3.05 8.62
CA HIS A 32 14.52 -3.72 8.83
C HIS A 32 15.22 -3.21 10.08
N THR A 33 15.35 -1.89 10.23
CA THR A 33 15.96 -1.25 11.41
C THR A 33 15.23 -1.63 12.69
N ASP A 34 13.90 -1.69 12.65
CA ASP A 34 13.08 -2.09 13.80
C ASP A 34 13.03 -3.62 14.00
N SER A 35 13.79 -4.41 13.23
CA SER A 35 13.81 -5.89 13.26
C SER A 35 12.45 -6.58 13.05
N ARG A 36 11.54 -5.91 12.33
CA ARG A 36 10.16 -6.37 12.07
C ARG A 36 10.00 -7.20 10.79
N LEU A 37 11.07 -7.34 10.02
CA LEU A 37 11.07 -8.15 8.80
C LEU A 37 11.09 -9.67 9.08
N ASN A 38 11.14 -10.11 10.34
CA ASN A 38 11.10 -11.53 10.74
C ASN A 38 12.11 -12.40 9.97
N GLY A 39 13.34 -11.90 9.83
CA GLY A 39 14.42 -12.58 9.10
C GLY A 39 14.40 -12.37 7.58
N ALA A 40 13.46 -11.59 7.02
CA ALA A 40 13.51 -11.16 5.63
C ALA A 40 14.56 -10.06 5.41
N SER A 41 15.24 -10.08 4.26
CA SER A 41 16.10 -8.98 3.83
C SER A 41 15.29 -7.79 3.31
N ILE A 42 15.95 -6.64 3.17
CA ILE A 42 15.36 -5.43 2.57
C ILE A 42 14.85 -5.74 1.15
N ASP A 43 15.63 -6.45 0.34
CA ASP A 43 15.26 -6.81 -1.03
C ASP A 43 14.00 -7.69 -1.07
N GLN A 44 13.86 -8.61 -0.13
CA GLN A 44 12.67 -9.45 -0.02
C GLN A 44 11.44 -8.62 0.38
N CYS A 45 11.61 -7.62 1.25
CA CYS A 45 10.56 -6.67 1.58
C CYS A 45 10.15 -5.82 0.36
N LEU A 46 11.11 -5.32 -0.40
CA LEU A 46 10.84 -4.53 -1.61
C LEU A 46 10.10 -5.36 -2.67
N CYS A 47 10.53 -6.61 -2.87
CA CYS A 47 9.83 -7.57 -3.71
C CYS A 47 8.37 -7.75 -3.26
N MET A 48 8.13 -7.89 -1.95
CA MET A 48 6.76 -7.99 -1.42
C MET A 48 5.94 -6.73 -1.68
N ALA A 49 6.53 -5.55 -1.51
CA ALA A 49 5.88 -4.27 -1.76
C ALA A 49 5.48 -4.11 -3.24
N THR A 50 6.35 -4.50 -4.18
CA THR A 50 6.05 -4.49 -5.62
C THR A 50 4.86 -5.39 -5.95
N ILE A 51 4.84 -6.61 -5.41
CA ILE A 51 3.73 -7.55 -5.64
C ILE A 51 2.44 -7.01 -5.00
N ALA A 52 2.52 -6.43 -3.81
CA ALA A 52 1.38 -5.79 -3.15
C ALA A 52 0.82 -4.64 -4.00
N GLN A 53 1.67 -3.74 -4.50
CA GLN A 53 1.26 -2.62 -5.33
C GLN A 53 0.56 -3.06 -6.64
N GLN A 54 0.98 -4.18 -7.22
CA GLN A 54 0.38 -4.71 -8.46
C GLN A 54 -0.96 -5.41 -8.25
N ASN A 55 -1.19 -5.98 -7.06
CA ASN A 55 -2.32 -6.89 -6.81
C ASN A 55 -3.35 -6.34 -5.80
N MET A 56 -3.07 -5.19 -5.18
CA MET A 56 -3.95 -4.51 -4.24
C MET A 56 -4.55 -3.25 -4.88
N SER A 57 -5.72 -2.83 -4.40
CA SER A 57 -6.21 -1.49 -4.73
C SER A 57 -5.28 -0.43 -4.11
N PRO A 58 -5.22 0.79 -4.67
CA PRO A 58 -4.38 1.86 -4.12
C PRO A 58 -4.62 2.11 -2.63
N GLU A 59 -5.88 2.13 -2.20
CA GLU A 59 -6.28 2.32 -0.80
C GLU A 59 -5.72 1.22 0.12
N LEU A 60 -5.78 -0.03 -0.33
CA LEU A 60 -5.28 -1.17 0.44
C LEU A 60 -3.75 -1.17 0.50
N TYR A 61 -3.10 -0.70 -0.55
CA TYR A 61 -1.65 -0.52 -0.57
C TYR A 61 -1.20 0.56 0.42
N VAL A 62 -1.92 1.68 0.52
CA VAL A 62 -1.67 2.73 1.53
C VAL A 62 -1.74 2.12 2.94
N LEU A 63 -2.85 1.44 3.26
CA LEU A 63 -3.04 0.79 4.57
C LEU A 63 -1.94 -0.24 4.87
N TRP A 64 -1.51 -1.02 3.86
CA TRP A 64 -0.42 -1.97 4.01
C TRP A 64 0.92 -1.28 4.33
N THR A 65 1.26 -0.22 3.59
CA THR A 65 2.51 0.52 3.81
C THR A 65 2.53 1.23 5.17
N GLU A 66 1.41 1.81 5.60
CA GLU A 66 1.26 2.41 6.93
C GLU A 66 1.43 1.37 8.05
N ALA A 67 0.74 0.23 7.95
CA ALA A 67 0.84 -0.84 8.95
C ALA A 67 2.28 -1.37 9.09
N MET A 68 2.97 -1.59 7.95
CA MET A 68 4.37 -2.02 7.94
C MET A 68 5.32 -0.94 8.50
N TYR A 69 5.05 0.34 8.24
CA TYR A 69 5.87 1.45 8.74
C TYR A 69 5.70 1.67 10.25
N LEU A 70 4.47 1.60 10.75
CA LEU A 70 4.16 1.77 12.17
C LEU A 70 4.48 0.50 12.97
N GLY A 71 4.50 -0.67 12.33
CA GLY A 71 4.66 -1.96 13.01
C GLY A 71 3.45 -2.35 13.84
N GLU A 72 2.34 -1.65 13.64
CA GLU A 72 1.07 -1.97 14.27
C GLU A 72 0.37 -3.03 13.44
N SER A 73 -0.14 -4.06 14.11
CA SER A 73 -1.20 -4.87 13.54
C SER A 73 -2.45 -4.00 13.46
N ARG A 74 -2.59 -3.24 12.36
CA ARG A 74 -3.86 -2.61 11.98
C ARG A 74 -4.91 -3.64 11.58
N GLU A 75 -4.75 -4.90 11.97
CA GLU A 75 -5.75 -5.94 11.85
C GLU A 75 -7.05 -5.53 12.52
N LYS A 76 -7.03 -4.79 13.65
CA LYS A 76 -8.25 -4.22 14.25
C LYS A 76 -8.94 -3.18 13.36
N GLU A 77 -8.20 -2.33 12.66
CA GLU A 77 -8.76 -1.35 11.72
C GLU A 77 -9.22 -2.01 10.41
N MET A 78 -8.48 -3.01 9.92
CA MET A 78 -8.90 -3.88 8.84
C MET A 78 -10.15 -4.71 9.18
N LEU A 79 -10.35 -5.09 10.44
CA LEU A 79 -11.51 -5.80 10.94
C LEU A 79 -12.70 -4.86 11.21
N ALA A 80 -12.44 -3.58 11.49
CA ALA A 80 -13.48 -2.53 11.59
C ALA A 80 -14.07 -2.18 10.21
N LEU A 81 -13.38 -2.53 9.12
CA LEU A 81 -13.92 -2.47 7.77
C LEU A 81 -15.02 -3.56 7.64
N LYS A 82 -16.27 -3.11 7.56
CA LYS A 82 -17.53 -3.89 7.54
C LYS A 82 -17.51 -5.10 6.58
N GLN A 83 -18.51 -5.98 6.66
CA GLN A 83 -18.74 -7.19 5.83
C GLN A 83 -18.37 -7.07 4.33
N SER A 84 -18.48 -5.88 3.73
CA SER A 84 -18.06 -5.58 2.35
C SER A 84 -16.53 -5.71 2.09
N GLN A 85 -15.70 -5.63 3.13
CA GLN A 85 -14.22 -5.65 3.03
C GLN A 85 -13.58 -6.98 3.44
N ARG A 86 -14.36 -8.00 3.84
CA ARG A 86 -13.84 -9.38 4.00
C ARG A 86 -13.15 -9.87 2.74
N LYS A 87 -13.69 -9.52 1.56
CA LYS A 87 -13.06 -9.82 0.27
C LYS A 87 -11.70 -9.13 0.16
N THR A 88 -11.60 -7.87 0.56
CA THR A 88 -10.38 -7.06 0.58
C THR A 88 -9.33 -7.64 1.54
N ALA A 89 -9.70 -7.99 2.77
CA ALA A 89 -8.80 -8.63 3.73
C ALA A 89 -8.31 -10.00 3.24
N ASN A 90 -9.20 -10.79 2.61
CA ASN A 90 -8.83 -12.07 2.01
C ASN A 90 -7.91 -11.91 0.79
N GLN A 91 -8.13 -10.89 -0.03
CA GLN A 91 -7.26 -10.54 -1.15
C GLN A 91 -5.88 -10.14 -0.63
N MET A 92 -5.82 -9.29 0.40
CA MET A 92 -4.57 -8.89 1.04
C MET A 92 -3.78 -10.10 1.58
N LYS A 93 -4.44 -10.99 2.33
CA LYS A 93 -3.82 -12.23 2.85
C LYS A 93 -3.29 -13.12 1.72
N LYS A 94 -4.05 -13.28 0.62
CA LYS A 94 -3.61 -14.04 -0.55
C LYS A 94 -2.40 -13.39 -1.21
N THR A 95 -2.42 -12.08 -1.42
CA THR A 95 -1.30 -11.33 -2.02
C THR A 95 -0.04 -11.42 -1.16
N VAL A 96 -0.16 -11.29 0.17
CA VAL A 96 0.98 -11.45 1.10
C VAL A 96 1.52 -12.88 1.06
N ARG A 97 0.65 -13.89 0.99
CA ARG A 97 1.10 -15.29 0.88
C ARG A 97 1.81 -15.56 -0.45
N LEU A 98 1.28 -15.03 -1.55
CA LEU A 98 1.90 -15.13 -2.86
C LEU A 98 3.25 -14.41 -2.89
N SER A 99 3.31 -13.20 -2.33
CA SER A 99 4.53 -12.41 -2.31
C SER A 99 5.62 -13.07 -1.46
N LYS A 100 5.29 -13.63 -0.30
CA LYS A 100 6.25 -14.42 0.48
C LYS A 100 6.85 -15.56 -0.36
N LYS A 101 6.00 -16.37 -1.00
CA LYS A 101 6.45 -17.48 -1.86
C LYS A 101 7.35 -17.01 -2.99
N ASN A 102 6.97 -15.93 -3.68
CA ASN A 102 7.71 -15.40 -4.83
C ASN A 102 9.02 -14.70 -4.43
N CYS A 103 9.07 -14.12 -3.23
CA CYS A 103 10.23 -13.41 -2.70
C CYS A 103 11.14 -14.30 -1.83
N GLY A 104 10.95 -15.63 -1.84
CA GLY A 104 11.81 -16.58 -1.12
C GLY A 104 11.63 -16.58 0.41
N LEU A 105 10.50 -16.11 0.89
CA LEU A 105 10.12 -16.13 2.31
C LEU A 105 9.23 -17.34 2.59
N LYS A 106 9.52 -18.05 3.69
CA LYS A 106 8.72 -19.19 4.15
C LYS A 106 7.51 -18.74 4.96
#